data_AF-A0AAN6XWK9-F1
#
_entry.id   AF-A0AAN6XWK9-F1
#
_cell.length_a   1.000
_cell.length_b   1.000
_cell.length_c   1.000
_cell.angle_alpha   90.00
_cell.angle_beta   90.00
_cell.angle_gamma   90.00
#
_symmetry.space_group_name_H-M   'P 1'
#
loop_
_entity.id
_entity.type
_entity.pdbx_description
1 polymer ?
#
loop_
_entity_poly.entity_id
_entity_poly.type
_entity_poly.pdbx_seq_one_letter_code
_entity_poly.pdbx_strand_id
1 'polypeptide(L)'
;MLVLIDGKHPNCNDKVSTSYNYRSGHVAILSARVHGWKEQLNHLSFDIRAGQQMDTIIELSAQWTNPSDVTTVLMVIGGDVVQKALAQCTGTLYAPVCFSFGWVSFAFVALVNVLGDGRLLPAPDYPAKIFNLQSGYVRENKNWVIGRILRDHERSMWRTHGLHSSGVRITVFDAIDRPSPGKGLVSKILRPKGAVNRHPFPYGRTHLWGFLITLVQLGIAAIPIALDRDWGVMLVTAGGTLLALVFGAMPQWTVEKLPSRMRSRSVFALTSGNGSKDIMVIRGLGKCWDLEDFAALDSPRNARAWNTFNLLRAVPEAGAGRGSTFSSEAEEGGGARFGFRRAKTKTATFGPRRSSFVRASRDFRGVPMGFAVTMVVCIVHSVLWLLLLITVAALKANTWYLVAVGGLGMFQNAVLAAMTRPPDRRGLFLKRVDEIVTRKVMDGLMDLEAEHGWGTPLVGEFFSGKLQPAEEAWWGGDRVEYDKTRRKDPTRGIPRSYLAKHRSLTSSVAPEPVPSGSPGPVEMTGATGAPTTTLS
;
A
#
# COMPACT_ATOMS: atom_id res chain seq x y z
N MET A 1 -26.38 16.13 -14.34
CA MET A 1 -26.65 17.25 -15.28
C MET A 1 -27.69 16.80 -16.30
N LEU A 2 -28.95 16.72 -15.88
CA LEU A 2 -30.15 17.10 -16.62
C LEU A 2 -31.33 16.89 -15.67
N VAL A 3 -32.24 17.85 -15.72
CA VAL A 3 -33.11 18.29 -14.63
C VAL A 3 -34.52 17.77 -14.87
N LEU A 4 -35.14 17.26 -13.80
CA LEU A 4 -36.59 17.04 -13.68
C LEU A 4 -37.28 18.39 -13.48
N ILE A 5 -38.24 18.75 -14.33
CA ILE A 5 -39.28 19.74 -14.00
C ILE A 5 -40.64 19.20 -14.44
N ASP A 6 -41.41 18.85 -13.43
CA ASP A 6 -42.86 18.76 -13.41
C ASP A 6 -43.42 20.17 -13.11
N GLY A 7 -44.56 20.57 -13.70
CA GLY A 7 -45.20 21.84 -13.31
C GLY A 7 -46.13 22.52 -14.32
N LYS A 8 -47.41 22.15 -14.24
CA LYS A 8 -48.57 23.05 -14.07
C LYS A 8 -48.76 24.30 -14.97
N HIS A 9 -49.88 24.28 -15.71
CA HIS A 9 -50.72 25.46 -16.02
C HIS A 9 -51.12 26.22 -14.74
N PRO A 10 -51.28 27.57 -14.78
CA PRO A 10 -52.62 28.17 -15.01
C PRO A 10 -52.69 29.62 -15.61
N ASN A 11 -53.92 29.98 -16.04
CA ASN A 11 -54.60 31.31 -16.16
C ASN A 11 -54.12 32.37 -17.19
N CYS A 12 -54.91 32.85 -18.18
CA CYS A 12 -56.21 33.60 -18.15
C CYS A 12 -55.97 35.06 -17.65
N ASN A 13 -56.22 36.17 -18.37
CA ASN A 13 -57.29 36.59 -19.27
C ASN A 13 -56.88 37.86 -20.08
N ASP A 14 -57.68 38.18 -21.12
CA ASP A 14 -57.98 39.49 -21.78
C ASP A 14 -57.75 39.45 -23.31
N LYS A 15 -58.69 39.76 -24.22
CA LYS A 15 -59.97 40.48 -24.18
C LYS A 15 -60.87 40.06 -25.37
N VAL A 16 -62.15 40.32 -25.15
CA VAL A 16 -63.35 40.14 -25.97
C VAL A 16 -63.30 40.82 -27.35
N SER A 17 -63.80 40.15 -28.40
CA SER A 17 -64.88 40.67 -29.27
C SER A 17 -65.40 39.64 -30.30
N THR A 18 -66.64 39.19 -30.05
CA THR A 18 -67.75 38.98 -31.01
C THR A 18 -67.47 38.48 -32.44
N SER A 19 -67.93 37.26 -32.77
CA SER A 19 -69.24 37.00 -33.41
C SER A 19 -69.26 35.80 -34.38
N TYR A 20 -70.47 35.24 -34.50
CA TYR A 20 -71.03 34.34 -35.52
C TYR A 20 -70.91 32.81 -35.37
N ASN A 21 -72.06 32.26 -34.95
CA ASN A 21 -72.61 30.95 -35.30
C ASN A 21 -72.41 30.58 -36.78
N TYR A 22 -71.86 29.40 -37.07
CA TYR A 22 -72.57 28.26 -37.70
C TYR A 22 -71.63 27.07 -38.01
N ARG A 23 -72.22 25.87 -38.03
CA ARG A 23 -71.73 24.57 -38.57
C ARG A 23 -70.85 23.68 -37.68
N SER A 24 -71.54 23.06 -36.72
CA SER A 24 -71.35 21.65 -36.36
C SER A 24 -71.40 20.76 -37.61
N GLY A 25 -70.34 20.00 -37.88
CA GLY A 25 -70.28 19.03 -39.00
C GLY A 25 -68.87 18.71 -39.49
N HIS A 26 -67.96 19.69 -39.49
CA HIS A 26 -66.59 19.48 -40.00
C HIS A 26 -65.54 19.10 -38.93
N VAL A 27 -65.83 19.31 -37.65
CA VAL A 27 -64.89 19.00 -36.55
C VAL A 27 -64.86 17.50 -36.22
N ALA A 28 -65.97 16.77 -36.40
CA ALA A 28 -66.03 15.33 -36.13
C ALA A 28 -65.21 14.50 -37.15
N ILE A 29 -65.20 14.91 -38.42
CA ILE A 29 -64.45 14.21 -39.49
C ILE A 29 -62.94 14.46 -39.35
N LEU A 30 -62.53 15.67 -38.96
CA LEU A 30 -61.11 15.96 -38.69
C LEU A 30 -60.62 15.29 -37.41
N SER A 31 -61.45 15.23 -36.36
CA SER A 31 -61.13 14.50 -35.11
C SER A 31 -60.96 13.00 -35.33
N ALA A 32 -61.89 12.35 -36.04
CA ALA A 32 -61.80 10.92 -36.35
C ALA A 32 -60.60 10.59 -37.24
N ARG A 33 -60.26 11.47 -38.20
CA ARG A 33 -59.07 11.30 -39.04
C ARG A 33 -57.80 11.43 -38.19
N VAL A 34 -57.67 12.47 -37.37
CA VAL A 34 -56.50 12.66 -36.48
C VAL A 34 -56.35 11.52 -35.45
N HIS A 35 -57.44 10.95 -34.95
CA HIS A 35 -57.39 9.75 -34.10
C HIS A 35 -56.89 8.51 -34.84
N GLY A 36 -57.34 8.27 -36.07
CA GLY A 36 -56.85 7.16 -36.90
C GLY A 36 -55.36 7.28 -37.24
N TRP A 37 -54.88 8.50 -37.52
CA TRP A 37 -53.44 8.74 -37.73
C TRP A 37 -52.62 8.53 -36.45
N LYS A 38 -53.15 8.88 -35.26
CA LYS A 38 -52.49 8.62 -33.98
C LYS A 38 -52.40 7.12 -33.68
N GLU A 39 -53.45 6.35 -33.92
CA GLU A 39 -53.43 4.90 -33.72
C GLU A 39 -52.46 4.21 -34.69
N GLN A 40 -52.46 4.61 -35.96
CA GLN A 40 -51.51 4.08 -36.95
C GLN A 40 -50.06 4.42 -36.61
N LEU A 41 -49.78 5.64 -36.14
CA LEU A 41 -48.44 6.03 -35.69
C LEU A 41 -48.01 5.29 -34.42
N ASN A 42 -48.95 5.00 -33.51
CA ASN A 42 -48.67 4.21 -32.30
C ASN A 42 -48.38 2.74 -32.64
N HIS A 43 -49.12 2.14 -33.59
CA HIS A 43 -48.83 0.80 -34.08
C HIS A 43 -47.48 0.72 -34.79
N LEU A 44 -47.19 1.65 -35.72
CA LEU A 44 -45.89 1.71 -36.40
C LEU A 44 -44.72 1.93 -35.44
N SER A 45 -44.87 2.80 -34.44
CA SER A 45 -43.81 3.04 -33.45
C SER A 45 -43.65 1.88 -32.47
N PHE A 46 -44.72 1.13 -32.17
CA PHE A 46 -44.64 -0.11 -31.40
C PHE A 46 -43.93 -1.21 -32.20
N ASP A 47 -44.25 -1.38 -33.49
CA ASP A 47 -43.62 -2.38 -34.36
C ASP A 47 -42.14 -2.07 -34.63
N ILE A 48 -41.78 -0.79 -34.79
CA ILE A 48 -40.37 -0.38 -34.91
C ILE A 48 -39.60 -0.66 -33.62
N ARG A 49 -40.21 -0.37 -32.45
CA ARG A 49 -39.58 -0.67 -31.15
C ARG A 49 -39.47 -2.17 -30.90
N ALA A 50 -40.50 -2.95 -31.25
CA ALA A 50 -40.48 -4.40 -31.13
C ALA A 50 -39.45 -5.02 -32.09
N GLY A 51 -39.33 -4.52 -33.32
CA GLY A 51 -38.29 -4.93 -34.28
C GLY A 51 -36.88 -4.62 -33.76
N GLN A 52 -36.63 -3.40 -33.28
CA GLN A 52 -35.34 -3.04 -32.68
C GLN A 52 -35.03 -3.86 -31.40
N GLN A 53 -36.04 -4.16 -30.60
CA GLN A 53 -35.88 -4.98 -29.40
C GLN A 53 -35.62 -6.45 -29.75
N MET A 54 -36.24 -6.98 -30.81
CA MET A 54 -36.00 -8.33 -31.30
C MET A 54 -34.61 -8.46 -31.93
N ASP A 55 -34.20 -7.47 -32.73
CA ASP A 55 -32.88 -7.42 -33.35
C ASP A 55 -31.77 -7.35 -32.29
N THR A 56 -31.96 -6.53 -31.25
CA THR A 56 -31.02 -6.47 -30.11
C THR A 56 -30.99 -7.78 -29.32
N ILE A 57 -32.13 -8.44 -29.09
CA ILE A 57 -32.15 -9.75 -28.40
C ILE A 57 -31.47 -10.83 -29.24
N ILE A 58 -31.66 -10.84 -30.55
CA ILE A 58 -31.02 -11.78 -31.47
C ILE A 58 -29.51 -11.52 -31.51
N GLU A 59 -29.09 -10.26 -31.63
CA GLU A 59 -27.67 -9.86 -31.62
C GLU A 59 -27.01 -10.19 -30.27
N LEU A 60 -27.69 -9.93 -29.15
CA LEU A 60 -27.23 -10.33 -27.82
C LEU A 60 -27.09 -11.85 -27.77
N SER A 61 -28.12 -12.59 -28.17
CA SER A 61 -28.12 -14.06 -28.16
C SER A 61 -26.99 -14.64 -29.03
N ALA A 62 -26.71 -14.02 -30.17
CA ALA A 62 -25.61 -14.40 -31.06
C ALA A 62 -24.24 -14.12 -30.42
N GLN A 63 -24.08 -12.97 -29.74
CA GLN A 63 -22.89 -12.67 -28.93
C GLN A 63 -22.70 -13.67 -27.78
N TRP A 64 -23.79 -14.11 -27.15
CA TRP A 64 -23.76 -15.20 -26.16
C TRP A 64 -23.52 -16.57 -26.80
N THR A 65 -23.72 -16.77 -28.11
CA THR A 65 -23.48 -18.06 -28.76
C THR A 65 -22.03 -18.20 -29.23
N ASN A 66 -21.32 -17.09 -29.47
CA ASN A 66 -19.90 -17.11 -29.84
C ASN A 66 -18.98 -16.68 -28.68
N PRO A 67 -18.42 -17.64 -27.93
CA PRO A 67 -17.61 -17.34 -26.75
C PRO A 67 -16.30 -16.60 -27.05
N SER A 68 -15.84 -16.53 -28.30
CA SER A 68 -14.58 -15.86 -28.67
C SER A 68 -14.54 -14.40 -28.20
N ASP A 69 -15.65 -13.69 -28.35
CA ASP A 69 -15.67 -12.23 -28.15
C ASP A 69 -15.59 -11.89 -26.66
N VAL A 70 -16.26 -12.67 -25.81
CA VAL A 70 -16.19 -12.54 -24.34
C VAL A 70 -14.77 -12.80 -23.83
N THR A 71 -14.04 -13.76 -24.42
CA THR A 71 -12.64 -14.05 -24.00
C THR A 71 -11.70 -12.89 -24.28
N THR A 72 -11.93 -12.12 -25.35
CA THR A 72 -11.11 -10.93 -25.67
C THR A 72 -11.31 -9.80 -24.66
N VAL A 73 -12.57 -9.52 -24.28
CA VAL A 73 -12.88 -8.51 -23.27
C VAL A 73 -12.27 -8.86 -21.91
N LEU A 74 -12.43 -10.13 -21.51
CA LEU A 74 -11.84 -10.66 -20.29
C LEU A 74 -10.31 -10.55 -20.31
N MET A 75 -9.66 -10.82 -21.46
CA MET A 75 -8.21 -10.68 -21.61
C MET A 75 -7.74 -9.24 -21.44
N VAL A 76 -8.43 -8.26 -22.05
CA VAL A 76 -8.08 -6.84 -21.99
C VAL A 76 -8.11 -6.32 -20.55
N ILE A 77 -9.18 -6.62 -19.81
CA ILE A 77 -9.35 -6.13 -18.43
C ILE A 77 -8.52 -6.97 -17.43
N GLY A 78 -8.30 -8.25 -17.74
CA GLY A 78 -7.78 -9.23 -16.80
C GLY A 78 -6.30 -9.09 -16.43
N GLY A 79 -5.47 -8.44 -17.27
CA GLY A 79 -4.02 -8.33 -17.02
C GLY A 79 -3.68 -7.66 -15.69
N ASP A 80 -4.34 -6.52 -15.44
CA ASP A 80 -4.16 -5.72 -14.23
C ASP A 80 -4.63 -6.46 -12.96
N VAL A 81 -5.69 -7.26 -13.11
CA VAL A 81 -6.24 -8.11 -12.05
C VAL A 81 -5.23 -9.20 -11.67
N VAL A 82 -4.67 -9.88 -12.67
CA VAL A 82 -3.67 -10.94 -12.46
C VAL A 82 -2.42 -10.38 -11.79
N GLN A 83 -1.91 -9.23 -12.26
CA GLN A 83 -0.72 -8.59 -11.65
C GLN A 83 -0.95 -8.26 -10.17
N LYS A 84 -2.09 -7.66 -9.82
CA LYS A 84 -2.43 -7.33 -8.42
C LYS A 84 -2.67 -8.58 -7.57
N ALA A 85 -3.24 -9.64 -8.13
CA ALA A 85 -3.41 -10.92 -7.46
C ALA A 85 -2.05 -11.58 -7.14
N LEU A 86 -1.11 -11.55 -8.09
CA LEU A 86 0.27 -12.02 -7.88
C LEU A 86 0.99 -11.15 -6.86
N ALA A 87 0.91 -9.82 -6.98
CA ALA A 87 1.46 -8.89 -5.99
C ALA A 87 0.92 -9.15 -4.57
N GLN A 88 -0.31 -9.64 -4.42
CA GLN A 88 -0.82 -10.10 -3.12
C GLN A 88 -0.27 -11.44 -2.67
N CYS A 89 -0.16 -12.42 -3.58
CA CYS A 89 -0.07 -13.82 -3.21
C CYS A 89 1.31 -14.47 -3.40
N THR A 90 2.19 -13.86 -4.19
CA THR A 90 3.57 -14.35 -4.39
C THR A 90 4.46 -14.05 -3.16
N GLY A 91 5.61 -14.72 -3.08
CA GLY A 91 6.47 -14.71 -1.88
C GLY A 91 6.54 -16.07 -1.18
N THR A 92 5.68 -17.00 -1.58
CA THR A 92 5.77 -18.45 -1.31
C THR A 92 6.14 -19.19 -2.58
N LEU A 93 6.55 -20.47 -2.45
CA LEU A 93 6.80 -21.35 -3.61
C LEU A 93 5.54 -21.56 -4.47
N TYR A 94 4.36 -21.45 -3.86
CA TYR A 94 3.07 -21.58 -4.53
C TYR A 94 2.28 -20.28 -4.40
N ALA A 95 1.90 -19.69 -5.53
CA ALA A 95 1.00 -18.54 -5.58
C ALA A 95 -0.41 -19.02 -5.98
N PRO A 96 -1.46 -18.81 -5.16
CA PRO A 96 -2.82 -19.25 -5.43
C PRO A 96 -3.56 -18.46 -6.52
N VAL A 97 -2.88 -18.07 -7.59
CA VAL A 97 -3.49 -17.33 -8.72
C VAL A 97 -3.88 -18.35 -9.78
N CYS A 98 -5.18 -18.47 -10.04
CA CYS A 98 -5.72 -19.50 -10.93
C CYS A 98 -5.54 -19.11 -12.41
N PHE A 99 -5.61 -20.10 -13.29
CA PHE A 99 -5.62 -19.87 -14.74
C PHE A 99 -6.82 -18.99 -15.11
N SER A 100 -6.61 -17.98 -15.96
CA SER A 100 -7.64 -17.08 -16.47
C SER A 100 -7.15 -16.39 -17.74
N PHE A 101 -8.07 -15.87 -18.58
CA PHE A 101 -7.70 -15.20 -19.83
C PHE A 101 -6.84 -13.94 -19.63
N GLY A 102 -6.89 -13.32 -18.44
CA GLY A 102 -6.07 -12.15 -18.10
C GLY A 102 -4.56 -12.43 -18.08
N TRP A 103 -4.14 -13.69 -17.96
CA TRP A 103 -2.72 -14.05 -17.94
C TRP A 103 -1.99 -13.73 -19.25
N VAL A 104 -2.67 -13.83 -20.38
CA VAL A 104 -2.05 -13.52 -21.68
C VAL A 104 -1.67 -12.04 -21.74
N SER A 105 -2.62 -11.14 -21.44
CA SER A 105 -2.36 -9.71 -21.36
C SER A 105 -1.27 -9.39 -20.33
N PHE A 106 -1.35 -10.01 -19.15
CA PHE A 106 -0.34 -9.84 -18.12
C PHE A 106 1.06 -10.31 -18.55
N ALA A 107 1.20 -11.40 -19.31
CA ALA A 107 2.49 -11.91 -19.74
C ALA A 107 3.26 -10.87 -20.60
N PHE A 108 2.57 -10.21 -21.53
CA PHE A 108 3.16 -9.13 -22.32
C PHE A 108 3.45 -7.89 -21.48
N VAL A 109 2.56 -7.51 -20.57
CA VAL A 109 2.82 -6.40 -19.62
C VAL A 109 4.05 -6.68 -18.76
N ALA A 110 4.20 -7.91 -18.25
CA ALA A 110 5.34 -8.32 -17.46
C ALA A 110 6.65 -8.30 -18.28
N LEU A 111 6.60 -8.74 -19.54
CA LEU A 111 7.74 -8.63 -20.44
C LEU A 111 8.17 -7.18 -20.65
N VAL A 112 7.23 -6.29 -20.96
CA VAL A 112 7.50 -4.85 -21.14
C VAL A 112 8.06 -4.25 -19.85
N ASN A 113 7.48 -4.55 -18.69
CA ASN A 113 7.93 -4.01 -17.41
C ASN A 113 9.32 -4.51 -17.02
N VAL A 114 9.66 -5.76 -17.32
CA VAL A 114 10.98 -6.33 -17.03
C VAL A 114 12.05 -5.77 -17.98
N LEU A 115 11.72 -5.54 -19.26
CA LEU A 115 12.63 -4.89 -20.21
C LEU A 115 12.79 -3.38 -19.95
N GLY A 116 11.71 -2.69 -19.56
CA GLY A 116 11.69 -1.27 -19.22
C GLY A 116 12.27 -0.97 -17.84
N ASP A 117 11.40 -0.85 -16.84
CA ASP A 117 11.77 -0.45 -15.47
C ASP A 117 12.40 -1.59 -14.63
N GLY A 118 12.35 -2.81 -15.14
CA GLY A 118 12.88 -4.01 -14.48
C GLY A 118 12.02 -4.52 -13.32
N ARG A 119 10.71 -4.22 -13.29
CA ARG A 119 9.83 -4.50 -12.13
C ARG A 119 8.69 -5.45 -12.49
N LEU A 120 8.30 -6.30 -11.54
CA LEU A 120 7.09 -7.13 -11.65
C LEU A 120 5.96 -6.61 -10.78
N LEU A 121 6.28 -5.97 -9.65
CA LEU A 121 5.31 -5.39 -8.74
C LEU A 121 4.62 -4.20 -9.41
N PRO A 122 3.28 -4.08 -9.30
CA PRO A 122 2.56 -2.93 -9.82
C PRO A 122 2.92 -1.65 -9.05
N ALA A 123 2.60 -0.49 -9.64
CA ALA A 123 2.65 0.79 -8.94
C ALA A 123 1.73 0.78 -7.70
N PRO A 124 2.05 1.57 -6.66
CA PRO A 124 1.23 1.65 -5.46
C PRO A 124 -0.20 2.10 -5.79
N ASP A 125 -1.19 1.33 -5.31
CA ASP A 125 -2.61 1.57 -5.57
C ASP A 125 -3.31 2.34 -4.45
N TYR A 126 -2.57 2.72 -3.42
CA TYR A 126 -3.06 3.51 -2.31
C TYR A 126 -2.03 4.58 -1.93
N PRO A 127 -2.42 5.87 -1.85
CA PRO A 127 -1.51 6.93 -1.48
C PRO A 127 -1.07 6.74 -0.02
N ALA A 128 0.24 6.74 0.18
CA ALA A 128 0.83 6.66 1.52
C ALA A 128 2.05 7.56 1.57
N LYS A 129 2.21 8.25 2.69
CA LYS A 129 3.42 8.98 3.07
C LYS A 129 4.00 8.32 4.31
N ILE A 130 5.32 8.21 4.33
CA ILE A 130 6.06 7.66 5.46
C ILE A 130 6.81 8.80 6.12
N PHE A 131 6.55 8.98 7.41
CA PHE A 131 7.20 9.95 8.27
C PHE A 131 8.15 9.20 9.18
N ASN A 132 9.41 9.64 9.24
CA ASN A 132 10.32 9.24 10.29
C ASN A 132 10.11 10.20 11.46
N LEU A 133 9.44 9.75 12.52
CA LEU A 133 9.06 10.62 13.65
C LEU A 133 10.26 11.06 14.50
N GLN A 134 11.44 10.45 14.30
CA GLN A 134 12.66 10.84 15.00
C GLN A 134 13.43 11.93 14.25
N SER A 135 13.51 11.84 12.92
CA SER A 135 14.24 12.81 12.09
C SER A 135 13.35 13.93 11.54
N GLY A 136 12.03 13.74 11.53
CA GLY A 136 11.07 14.62 10.86
C GLY A 136 11.05 14.48 9.34
N TYR A 137 11.83 13.57 8.76
CA TYR A 137 11.89 13.38 7.31
C TYR A 137 10.62 12.69 6.78
N VAL A 138 10.12 13.20 5.65
CA VAL A 138 8.90 12.72 5.00
C VAL A 138 9.24 12.17 3.62
N ARG A 139 8.69 11.02 3.28
CA ARG A 139 8.85 10.39 1.97
C ARG A 139 7.53 9.89 1.40
N GLU A 140 7.32 10.13 0.12
CA GLU A 140 6.20 9.56 -0.62
C GLU A 140 6.43 8.07 -0.92
N ASN A 141 5.38 7.28 -0.78
CA ASN A 141 5.45 5.85 -1.02
C ASN A 141 5.43 5.51 -2.51
N LYS A 142 6.50 4.85 -2.99
CA LYS A 142 6.55 4.24 -4.32
C LYS A 142 6.36 2.73 -4.31
N ASN A 143 6.13 2.14 -3.14
CA ASN A 143 6.06 0.70 -2.95
C ASN A 143 4.62 0.22 -2.72
N TRP A 144 4.17 -0.73 -3.54
CA TRP A 144 2.81 -1.28 -3.45
C TRP A 144 2.50 -1.96 -2.11
N VAL A 145 3.49 -2.58 -1.45
CA VAL A 145 3.26 -3.29 -0.17
C VAL A 145 2.85 -2.31 0.93
N ILE A 146 3.48 -1.14 1.01
CA ILE A 146 3.20 -0.13 2.04
C ILE A 146 1.80 0.46 1.85
N GLY A 147 1.43 0.80 0.61
CA GLY A 147 0.09 1.30 0.29
C GLY A 147 -0.99 0.32 0.72
N ARG A 148 -0.77 -0.98 0.49
CA ARG A 148 -1.69 -2.02 0.94
C ARG A 148 -1.75 -2.19 2.46
N ILE A 149 -0.64 -2.03 3.18
CA ILE A 149 -0.64 -2.06 4.65
C ILE A 149 -1.52 -0.93 5.18
N LEU A 150 -1.34 0.29 4.68
CA LEU A 150 -2.11 1.45 5.11
C LEU A 150 -3.60 1.28 4.77
N ARG A 151 -3.93 0.94 3.52
CA ARG A 151 -5.32 0.69 3.07
C ARG A 151 -6.03 -0.38 3.90
N ASP A 152 -5.35 -1.50 4.16
CA ASP A 152 -5.92 -2.61 4.93
C ASP A 152 -6.09 -2.21 6.41
N HIS A 153 -5.20 -1.37 6.95
CA HIS A 153 -5.32 -0.80 8.27
C HIS A 153 -6.51 0.15 8.39
N GLU A 154 -6.67 1.10 7.47
CA GLU A 154 -7.83 2.01 7.45
C GLU A 154 -9.13 1.21 7.40
N ARG A 155 -9.25 0.23 6.50
CA ARG A 155 -10.44 -0.63 6.44
C ARG A 155 -10.69 -1.38 7.75
N SER A 156 -9.64 -1.78 8.46
CA SER A 156 -9.77 -2.38 9.79
C SER A 156 -10.29 -1.38 10.81
N MET A 157 -9.79 -0.13 10.79
CA MET A 157 -10.23 0.92 11.72
C MET A 157 -11.69 1.30 11.51
N TRP A 158 -12.14 1.34 10.26
CA TRP A 158 -13.54 1.63 9.92
C TRP A 158 -14.51 0.55 10.43
N ARG A 159 -14.06 -0.70 10.58
CA ARG A 159 -14.87 -1.78 11.16
C ARG A 159 -14.97 -1.68 12.67
N THR A 160 -13.91 -1.20 13.34
CA THR A 160 -13.86 -1.08 14.81
C THR A 160 -14.55 0.19 15.30
N HIS A 161 -14.33 1.31 14.61
CA HIS A 161 -14.85 2.62 14.98
C HIS A 161 -15.82 3.10 13.88
N GLY A 162 -17.11 3.14 14.21
CA GLY A 162 -18.16 3.61 13.30
C GLY A 162 -17.94 5.06 12.84
N LEU A 163 -18.53 5.42 11.69
CA LEU A 163 -18.18 6.60 10.88
C LEU A 163 -18.43 7.98 11.54
N HIS A 164 -19.09 8.07 12.71
CA HIS A 164 -19.91 9.24 13.00
C HIS A 164 -19.35 10.36 13.88
N SER A 165 -18.09 10.32 14.38
CA SER A 165 -17.60 11.45 15.19
C SER A 165 -16.09 11.67 15.29
N SER A 166 -15.25 10.82 14.71
CA SER A 166 -13.79 10.96 14.81
C SER A 166 -13.22 11.89 13.74
N GLY A 167 -12.41 12.86 14.16
CA GLY A 167 -11.59 13.70 13.29
C GLY A 167 -10.27 13.01 12.93
N VAL A 168 -9.57 12.42 13.90
CA VAL A 168 -8.37 11.61 13.66
C VAL A 168 -8.34 10.38 14.56
N ARG A 169 -7.77 9.30 14.03
CA ARG A 169 -7.54 8.02 14.68
C ARG A 169 -6.07 7.68 14.51
N ILE A 170 -5.36 7.59 15.61
CA ILE A 170 -3.93 7.26 15.63
C ILE A 170 -3.79 5.94 16.35
N THR A 171 -3.24 4.94 15.67
CA THR A 171 -2.94 3.66 16.31
C THR A 171 -1.44 3.45 16.38
N VAL A 172 -0.97 3.11 17.58
CA VAL A 172 0.43 2.86 17.85
C VAL A 172 0.66 1.36 17.93
N PHE A 173 1.61 0.88 17.13
CA PHE A 173 2.01 -0.51 17.05
C PHE A 173 3.47 -0.67 17.48
N ASP A 174 3.74 -1.70 18.26
CA ASP A 174 5.09 -2.18 18.50
C ASP A 174 5.42 -3.29 17.49
N ALA A 175 6.56 -3.16 16.82
CA ALA A 175 7.08 -4.25 16.00
C ALA A 175 7.60 -5.38 16.90
N ILE A 176 7.03 -6.57 16.70
CA ILE A 176 7.40 -7.77 17.45
C ILE A 176 8.19 -8.72 16.57
N ASP A 177 8.94 -9.63 17.21
CA ASP A 177 9.55 -10.72 16.47
C ASP A 177 8.46 -11.67 15.98
N ARG A 178 8.74 -12.35 14.87
CA ARG A 178 7.87 -13.43 14.38
C ARG A 178 7.67 -14.44 15.51
N PRO A 179 6.42 -14.79 15.87
CA PRO A 179 6.18 -15.84 16.84
C PRO A 179 6.85 -17.13 16.34
N SER A 180 7.59 -17.80 17.23
CA SER A 180 8.35 -19.00 16.87
C SER A 180 7.42 -19.98 16.12
N PRO A 181 7.80 -20.41 14.92
CA PRO A 181 6.98 -21.38 14.18
C PRO A 181 6.83 -22.61 15.06
N GLY A 182 5.59 -23.09 15.25
CA GLY A 182 5.35 -24.33 15.95
C GLY A 182 6.25 -25.45 15.40
N LYS A 183 6.67 -26.38 16.28
CA LYS A 183 7.54 -27.52 15.98
C LYS A 183 6.88 -28.57 15.05
N GLY A 184 5.98 -28.16 14.15
CA GLY A 184 5.29 -29.06 13.22
C GLY A 184 6.20 -29.57 12.11
N LEU A 185 6.01 -30.83 11.73
CA LEU A 185 6.75 -31.54 10.68
C LEU A 185 6.77 -30.77 9.34
N VAL A 186 5.65 -30.15 8.96
CA VAL A 186 5.49 -29.35 7.74
C VAL A 186 6.42 -28.13 7.72
N SER A 187 6.63 -27.48 8.86
CA SER A 187 7.56 -26.34 9.01
C SER A 187 9.02 -26.78 8.85
N LYS A 188 9.35 -28.04 9.16
CA LYS A 188 10.70 -28.60 9.06
C LYS A 188 11.01 -29.07 7.64
N ILE A 189 10.03 -29.68 6.96
CA ILE A 189 10.14 -30.18 5.58
C ILE A 189 10.24 -29.02 4.57
N LEU A 190 9.43 -27.96 4.73
CA LEU A 190 9.48 -26.79 3.83
C LEU A 190 10.61 -25.79 4.14
N ARG A 191 11.50 -26.09 5.10
CA ARG A 191 12.66 -25.24 5.40
C ARG A 191 13.91 -25.77 4.71
N PRO A 192 14.47 -25.06 3.71
CA PRO A 192 15.80 -25.37 3.23
C PRO A 192 16.81 -25.18 4.37
N LYS A 193 17.59 -26.23 4.66
CA LYS A 193 18.70 -26.17 5.62
C LYS A 193 19.66 -25.05 5.19
N GLY A 194 19.89 -24.07 6.07
CA GLY A 194 20.81 -22.95 5.81
C GLY A 194 20.16 -21.64 5.33
N ALA A 195 18.84 -21.56 5.20
CA ALA A 195 18.17 -20.28 4.95
C ALA A 195 18.29 -19.37 6.19
N VAL A 196 19.14 -18.33 6.10
CA VAL A 196 19.25 -17.27 7.09
C VAL A 196 17.88 -16.62 7.23
N ASN A 197 17.24 -16.80 8.40
CA ASN A 197 16.10 -16.05 8.95
C ASN A 197 15.37 -15.13 7.95
N ARG A 198 14.79 -15.69 6.90
CA ARG A 198 14.03 -14.95 5.91
C ARG A 198 12.68 -15.60 5.77
N HIS A 199 11.67 -14.74 5.88
CA HIS A 199 10.29 -15.04 6.17
C HIS A 199 9.65 -15.75 4.96
N PRO A 200 9.42 -17.08 4.97
CA PRO A 200 8.38 -17.60 4.10
C PRO A 200 7.09 -16.93 4.55
N PHE A 201 6.45 -16.19 3.64
CA PHE A 201 5.09 -15.72 3.80
C PHE A 201 4.26 -16.93 4.25
N PRO A 202 3.48 -16.84 5.34
CA PRO A 202 2.83 -18.01 5.88
C PRO A 202 1.72 -18.47 4.93
N TYR A 203 1.71 -19.77 4.58
CA TYR A 203 0.58 -20.40 3.93
C TYR A 203 -0.70 -20.13 4.74
N GLY A 204 -1.74 -19.71 4.05
CA GLY A 204 -3.01 -19.31 4.67
C GLY A 204 -4.18 -20.02 4.03
N ARG A 205 -5.38 -19.70 4.53
CA ARG A 205 -6.64 -20.16 3.92
C ARG A 205 -6.69 -19.80 2.43
N THR A 206 -6.19 -18.62 2.05
CA THR A 206 -6.14 -18.17 0.64
C THR A 206 -5.41 -19.15 -0.28
N HIS A 207 -4.34 -19.80 0.21
CA HIS A 207 -3.61 -20.79 -0.58
C HIS A 207 -4.41 -22.07 -0.78
N LEU A 208 -5.09 -22.53 0.27
CA LEU A 208 -6.00 -23.67 0.19
C LEU A 208 -7.17 -23.38 -0.76
N TRP A 209 -7.80 -22.22 -0.64
CA TRP A 209 -8.89 -21.80 -1.52
C TRP A 209 -8.47 -21.73 -3.00
N GLY A 210 -7.29 -21.17 -3.31
CA GLY A 210 -6.77 -21.18 -4.68
C GLY A 210 -6.47 -22.58 -5.20
N PHE A 211 -5.95 -23.46 -4.36
CA PHE A 211 -5.71 -24.86 -4.72
C PHE A 211 -7.01 -25.60 -5.04
N LEU A 212 -8.04 -25.45 -4.19
CA LEU A 212 -9.36 -26.03 -4.42
C LEU A 212 -9.99 -25.53 -5.73
N ILE A 213 -9.90 -24.22 -6.01
CA ILE A 213 -10.44 -23.65 -7.25
C ILE A 213 -9.66 -24.17 -8.47
N THR A 214 -8.35 -24.35 -8.36
CA THR A 214 -7.53 -24.97 -9.41
C THR A 214 -7.99 -26.40 -9.69
N LEU A 215 -8.28 -27.19 -8.65
CA LEU A 215 -8.83 -28.54 -8.83
C LEU A 215 -10.21 -28.52 -9.50
N VAL A 216 -11.07 -27.57 -9.14
CA VAL A 216 -12.37 -27.38 -9.81
C VAL A 216 -12.19 -27.02 -11.29
N GLN A 217 -11.24 -26.13 -11.61
CA GLN A 217 -10.92 -25.77 -13.00
C GLN A 217 -10.48 -27.00 -13.82
N LEU A 218 -9.59 -27.82 -13.27
CA LEU A 218 -9.15 -29.07 -13.92
C LEU A 218 -10.31 -30.07 -14.04
N GLY A 219 -11.19 -30.14 -13.04
CA GLY A 219 -12.39 -30.98 -13.09
C GLY A 219 -13.35 -30.59 -14.21
N ILE A 220 -13.64 -29.28 -14.36
CA ILE A 220 -14.47 -28.76 -15.46
C ILE A 220 -13.81 -29.06 -16.80
N ALA A 221 -12.49 -28.86 -16.91
CA ALA A 221 -11.73 -29.13 -18.12
C ALA A 221 -11.63 -30.63 -18.49
N ALA A 222 -11.92 -31.54 -17.54
CA ALA A 222 -11.94 -32.98 -17.78
C ALA A 222 -13.26 -33.48 -18.39
N ILE A 223 -14.35 -32.70 -18.30
CA ILE A 223 -15.66 -33.10 -18.81
C ILE A 223 -15.64 -33.36 -20.33
N PRO A 224 -15.07 -32.47 -21.18
CA PRO A 224 -14.96 -32.73 -22.62
C PRO A 224 -14.14 -33.98 -22.98
N ILE A 225 -13.16 -34.34 -22.15
CA ILE A 225 -12.39 -35.58 -22.35
C ILE A 225 -13.31 -36.79 -22.16
N ALA A 226 -14.14 -36.77 -21.12
CA ALA A 226 -15.01 -37.88 -20.76
C ALA A 226 -16.18 -38.05 -21.75
N LEU A 227 -16.75 -36.94 -22.23
CA LEU A 227 -17.93 -36.96 -23.11
C LEU A 227 -17.56 -37.06 -24.59
N ASP A 228 -16.66 -36.19 -25.04
CA ASP A 228 -16.43 -35.96 -26.47
C ASP A 228 -15.05 -36.45 -26.96
N ARG A 229 -14.24 -37.01 -26.04
CA ARG A 229 -12.83 -37.40 -26.28
C ARG A 229 -11.96 -36.24 -26.76
N ASP A 230 -12.36 -35.00 -26.45
CA ASP A 230 -11.61 -33.79 -26.76
C ASP A 230 -10.71 -33.40 -25.57
N TRP A 231 -9.41 -33.39 -25.82
CA TRP A 231 -8.36 -33.08 -24.84
C TRP A 231 -7.89 -31.62 -24.90
N GLY A 232 -8.41 -30.82 -25.85
CA GLY A 232 -7.98 -29.44 -26.07
C GLY A 232 -8.19 -28.53 -24.85
N VAL A 233 -9.38 -28.56 -24.25
CA VAL A 233 -9.71 -27.73 -23.08
C VAL A 233 -8.84 -28.07 -21.87
N MET A 234 -8.58 -29.36 -21.63
CA MET A 234 -7.70 -29.81 -20.56
C MET A 234 -6.25 -29.40 -20.82
N LEU A 235 -5.75 -29.56 -22.04
CA LEU A 235 -4.38 -29.16 -22.39
C LEU A 235 -4.17 -27.67 -22.12
N VAL A 236 -5.11 -26.83 -22.57
CA VAL A 236 -5.04 -25.38 -22.34
C VAL A 236 -5.07 -25.06 -20.86
N THR A 237 -6.00 -25.66 -20.10
CA THR A 237 -6.17 -25.37 -18.67
C THR A 237 -4.98 -25.85 -17.86
N ALA A 238 -4.49 -27.06 -18.09
CA ALA A 238 -3.35 -27.63 -17.38
C ALA A 238 -2.04 -26.91 -17.74
N GLY A 239 -1.81 -26.63 -19.04
CA GLY A 239 -0.66 -25.87 -19.52
C GLY A 239 -0.64 -24.45 -18.97
N GLY A 240 -1.76 -23.74 -19.06
CA GLY A 240 -1.90 -22.39 -18.50
C GLY A 240 -1.75 -22.35 -16.97
N THR A 241 -2.26 -23.37 -16.27
CA THR A 241 -2.05 -23.50 -14.81
C THR A 241 -0.57 -23.71 -14.50
N LEU A 242 0.13 -24.59 -15.21
CA LEU A 242 1.56 -24.81 -15.01
C LEU A 242 2.37 -23.53 -15.24
N LEU A 243 2.06 -22.81 -16.32
CA LEU A 243 2.68 -21.50 -16.60
C LEU A 243 2.44 -20.53 -15.45
N ALA A 244 1.21 -20.38 -14.98
CA ALA A 244 0.85 -19.51 -13.86
C ALA A 244 1.63 -19.85 -12.57
N LEU A 245 1.79 -21.15 -12.28
CA LEU A 245 2.55 -21.62 -11.11
C LEU A 245 4.03 -21.30 -11.22
N VAL A 246 4.65 -21.55 -12.37
CA VAL A 246 6.06 -21.24 -12.62
C VAL A 246 6.32 -19.75 -12.45
N PHE A 247 5.46 -18.90 -13.02
CA PHE A 247 5.61 -17.45 -12.92
C PHE A 247 5.39 -16.92 -11.51
N GLY A 248 4.41 -17.48 -10.78
CA GLY A 248 4.15 -17.14 -9.39
C GLY A 248 5.27 -17.55 -8.41
N ALA A 249 6.06 -18.56 -8.77
CA ALA A 249 7.20 -19.05 -7.98
C ALA A 249 8.49 -18.23 -8.17
N MET A 250 8.48 -17.21 -9.05
CA MET A 250 9.68 -16.43 -9.37
C MET A 250 10.24 -15.69 -8.14
N PRO A 251 11.58 -15.70 -7.94
CA PRO A 251 12.20 -15.09 -6.77
C PRO A 251 12.13 -13.56 -6.79
N GLN A 252 12.03 -12.93 -7.97
CA GLN A 252 11.93 -11.48 -8.13
C GLN A 252 10.73 -10.89 -7.37
N TRP A 253 9.60 -11.59 -7.31
CA TRP A 253 8.45 -11.19 -6.50
C TRP A 253 8.79 -10.99 -5.02
N THR A 254 9.67 -11.85 -4.49
CA THR A 254 10.06 -11.78 -3.08
C THR A 254 11.07 -10.67 -2.84
N VAL A 255 11.97 -10.43 -3.81
CA VAL A 255 12.94 -9.32 -3.78
C VAL A 255 12.22 -7.98 -3.72
N GLU A 256 11.24 -7.75 -4.60
CA GLU A 256 10.54 -6.45 -4.67
C GLU A 256 9.61 -6.22 -3.46
N LYS A 257 9.09 -7.28 -2.85
CA LYS A 257 8.19 -7.20 -1.69
C LYS A 257 8.89 -7.06 -0.35
N LEU A 258 10.17 -7.41 -0.25
CA LEU A 258 10.90 -7.41 1.01
C LEU A 258 11.99 -6.35 1.00
N PRO A 259 12.14 -5.57 2.07
CA PRO A 259 13.18 -4.56 2.15
C PRO A 259 14.57 -5.19 2.26
N SER A 260 15.55 -4.55 1.62
CA SER A 260 16.98 -4.85 1.76
C SER A 260 17.46 -4.67 3.21
N ARG A 261 16.92 -3.65 3.90
CA ARG A 261 17.24 -3.30 5.29
C ARG A 261 16.14 -3.75 6.24
N MET A 262 16.50 -4.67 7.13
CA MET A 262 15.63 -5.19 8.18
C MET A 262 16.22 -4.82 9.54
N ARG A 263 15.38 -4.66 10.57
CA ARG A 263 15.75 -4.33 11.96
C ARG A 263 15.99 -2.85 12.25
N SER A 264 15.14 -1.98 11.71
CA SER A 264 15.13 -0.58 12.11
C SER A 264 14.61 -0.41 13.55
N ARG A 265 15.24 0.50 14.30
CA ARG A 265 14.78 0.94 15.63
C ARG A 265 13.94 2.20 15.56
N SER A 266 13.87 2.84 14.40
CA SER A 266 13.16 4.10 14.20
C SER A 266 11.66 3.96 14.35
N VAL A 267 11.01 5.09 14.64
CA VAL A 267 9.56 5.18 14.75
C VAL A 267 9.03 5.81 13.48
N PHE A 268 8.12 5.10 12.82
CA PHE A 268 7.55 5.54 11.55
C PHE A 268 6.07 5.83 11.72
N ALA A 269 5.57 6.89 11.08
CA ALA A 269 4.13 7.08 10.90
C ALA A 269 3.78 6.91 9.42
N LEU A 270 2.66 6.24 9.15
CA LEU A 270 2.06 6.11 7.84
C LEU A 270 0.69 6.78 7.83
N THR A 271 0.45 7.60 6.82
CA THR A 271 -0.82 8.29 6.59
C THR A 271 -0.99 8.52 5.09
N SER A 272 -2.22 8.67 4.60
CA SER A 272 -2.45 9.04 3.20
C SER A 272 -2.22 10.55 2.95
N GLY A 273 -1.92 11.32 4.00
CA GLY A 273 -1.66 12.77 3.97
C GLY A 273 -2.81 13.59 4.51
N ASN A 274 -2.82 14.89 4.18
CA ASN A 274 -3.88 15.80 4.58
C ASN A 274 -5.27 15.32 4.10
N GLY A 275 -6.29 15.48 4.96
CA GLY A 275 -7.65 14.97 4.74
C GLY A 275 -7.86 13.51 5.16
N SER A 276 -6.79 12.78 5.48
CA SER A 276 -6.90 11.45 6.06
C SER A 276 -7.31 11.50 7.53
N LYS A 277 -8.07 10.49 7.96
CA LYS A 277 -8.50 10.35 9.36
C LYS A 277 -7.69 9.31 10.12
N ASP A 278 -6.85 8.53 9.45
CA ASP A 278 -6.12 7.42 10.03
C ASP A 278 -4.61 7.64 9.95
N ILE A 279 -3.94 7.47 11.09
CA ILE A 279 -2.49 7.52 11.21
C ILE A 279 -2.02 6.22 11.87
N MET A 280 -1.15 5.50 11.19
CA MET A 280 -0.54 4.28 11.68
C MET A 280 0.87 4.57 12.17
N VAL A 281 1.09 4.53 13.48
CA VAL A 281 2.42 4.70 14.07
C VAL A 281 3.02 3.35 14.39
N ILE A 282 4.25 3.10 13.94
CA ILE A 282 4.97 1.84 14.12
C ILE A 282 6.31 2.11 14.81
N ARG A 283 6.45 1.58 16.02
CA ARG A 283 7.69 1.62 16.78
C ARG A 283 8.59 0.46 16.38
N GLY A 284 9.77 0.77 15.86
CA GLY A 284 10.62 -0.21 15.20
C GLY A 284 11.26 -1.25 16.13
N LEU A 285 11.67 -0.85 17.34
CA LEU A 285 12.28 -1.72 18.37
C LEU A 285 13.43 -2.64 17.89
N GLY A 286 14.04 -2.35 16.74
CA GLY A 286 15.08 -3.19 16.12
C GLY A 286 14.52 -4.45 15.46
N LYS A 287 13.22 -4.50 15.22
CA LYS A 287 12.48 -5.64 14.67
C LYS A 287 11.67 -5.27 13.43
N CYS A 288 11.36 -3.99 13.25
CA CYS A 288 10.67 -3.48 12.07
C CYS A 288 11.57 -3.41 10.83
N TRP A 289 10.92 -3.32 9.69
CA TRP A 289 11.54 -2.90 8.44
C TRP A 289 11.94 -1.42 8.48
N ASP A 290 12.97 -1.08 7.73
CA ASP A 290 13.27 0.32 7.46
C ASP A 290 12.27 0.87 6.42
N LEU A 291 11.15 1.42 6.90
CA LEU A 291 10.03 1.81 6.03
C LEU A 291 10.37 3.00 5.15
N GLU A 292 11.29 3.86 5.59
CA GLU A 292 11.77 5.02 4.83
C GLU A 292 12.55 4.59 3.58
N ASP A 293 13.46 3.62 3.73
CA ASP A 293 14.21 3.01 2.61
C ASP A 293 13.27 2.19 1.71
N PHE A 294 12.36 1.42 2.33
CA PHE A 294 11.41 0.58 1.61
C PHE A 294 10.42 1.38 0.74
N ALA A 295 10.12 2.63 1.12
CA ALA A 295 9.29 3.57 0.36
C ALA A 295 9.90 3.97 -0.98
N ALA A 296 11.24 4.00 -1.10
CA ALA A 296 11.95 4.47 -2.28
C ALA A 296 12.04 3.41 -3.40
N LEU A 297 11.68 2.16 -3.11
CA LEU A 297 11.69 0.99 -4.01
C LEU A 297 13.03 0.81 -4.76
N ASP A 298 13.93 0.03 -4.17
CA ASP A 298 15.19 -0.41 -4.81
C ASP A 298 14.92 -1.06 -6.17
N SER A 299 15.68 -0.70 -7.21
CA SER A 299 15.59 -1.37 -8.50
C SER A 299 16.07 -2.82 -8.39
N PRO A 300 15.36 -3.81 -8.95
CA PRO A 300 15.82 -5.20 -9.04
C PRO A 300 17.10 -5.38 -9.85
N ARG A 301 17.53 -4.36 -10.61
CA ARG A 301 18.84 -4.35 -11.29
C ARG A 301 20.00 -4.18 -10.31
N ASN A 302 19.74 -3.68 -9.10
CA ASN A 302 20.76 -3.53 -8.08
C ASN A 302 21.05 -4.88 -7.40
N ALA A 303 22.32 -5.31 -7.43
CA ALA A 303 22.82 -6.50 -6.74
C ALA A 303 22.40 -6.55 -5.25
N ARG A 304 22.27 -5.40 -4.59
CA ARG A 304 21.87 -5.30 -3.18
C ARG A 304 20.54 -6.00 -2.89
N ALA A 305 19.58 -5.91 -3.81
CA ALA A 305 18.28 -6.53 -3.66
C ALA A 305 18.36 -8.07 -3.64
N TRP A 306 19.32 -8.63 -4.39
CA TRP A 306 19.55 -10.07 -4.58
C TRP A 306 20.48 -10.71 -3.56
N ASN A 307 21.23 -9.91 -2.79
CA ASN A 307 22.03 -10.36 -1.63
C ASN A 307 21.20 -11.12 -0.59
N THR A 308 19.89 -11.09 -0.76
CA THR A 308 18.91 -11.78 0.04
C THR A 308 18.81 -13.30 -0.25
N PHE A 309 19.35 -13.78 -1.38
CA PHE A 309 19.22 -15.17 -1.80
C PHE A 309 20.56 -15.93 -1.74
N ASN A 310 20.61 -16.99 -0.93
CA ASN A 310 21.82 -17.79 -0.75
C ASN A 310 22.27 -18.52 -2.03
N LEU A 311 21.33 -18.92 -2.90
CA LEU A 311 21.63 -19.64 -4.15
C LEU A 311 22.36 -18.74 -5.17
N LEU A 312 22.11 -17.43 -5.11
CA LEU A 312 22.70 -16.41 -5.99
C LEU A 312 23.87 -15.69 -5.31
N ARG A 313 24.32 -16.19 -4.16
CA ARG A 313 25.42 -15.60 -3.40
C ARG A 313 26.74 -15.97 -4.07
N ALA A 314 27.56 -14.97 -4.37
CA ALA A 314 28.95 -15.24 -4.69
C ALA A 314 29.63 -15.81 -3.42
N VAL A 315 30.35 -16.92 -3.58
CA VAL A 315 31.30 -17.35 -2.54
C VAL A 315 32.33 -16.22 -2.45
N PRO A 316 32.59 -15.64 -1.27
CA PRO A 316 33.67 -14.66 -1.16
C PRO A 316 34.95 -15.33 -1.63
N GLU A 317 35.58 -14.80 -2.69
CA GLU A 317 36.90 -15.24 -3.09
C GLU A 317 37.85 -15.01 -1.92
N ALA A 318 38.27 -16.10 -1.28
CA ALA A 318 39.36 -16.09 -0.35
C ALA A 318 40.65 -15.90 -1.15
N GLY A 319 41.01 -14.66 -1.46
CA GLY A 319 42.30 -14.35 -2.08
C GLY A 319 42.26 -13.31 -3.18
N ALA A 320 41.98 -12.05 -2.84
CA ALA A 320 42.35 -10.92 -3.70
C ALA A 320 42.78 -9.72 -2.84
N GLY A 321 43.65 -9.98 -1.86
CA GLY A 321 44.46 -8.94 -1.24
C GLY A 321 45.80 -8.87 -1.96
N ARG A 322 45.86 -8.25 -3.14
CA ARG A 322 47.13 -7.86 -3.75
C ARG A 322 46.99 -6.50 -4.42
N GLY A 323 47.54 -5.51 -3.71
CA GLY A 323 48.06 -4.22 -4.16
C GLY A 323 47.47 -3.55 -5.40
N SER A 324 46.84 -2.40 -5.17
CA SER A 324 47.15 -1.20 -5.94
C SER A 324 46.91 0.03 -5.05
N THR A 325 47.96 0.40 -4.33
CA THR A 325 48.19 1.77 -3.85
C THR A 325 48.05 2.72 -5.03
N PHE A 326 46.96 3.47 -5.09
CA PHE A 326 46.92 4.70 -5.88
C PHE A 326 47.36 5.83 -4.94
N SER A 327 48.59 6.28 -5.18
CA SER A 327 49.25 7.40 -4.52
C SER A 327 48.49 8.70 -4.82
N SER A 328 48.02 9.37 -3.77
CA SER A 328 47.75 10.81 -3.80
C SER A 328 48.85 11.47 -3.00
N GLU A 329 49.69 12.22 -3.71
CA GLU A 329 50.69 13.11 -3.15
C GLU A 329 50.01 14.13 -2.22
N ALA A 330 50.51 14.22 -1.00
CA ALA A 330 50.32 15.36 -0.12
C ALA A 330 51.69 15.64 0.49
N GLU A 331 52.26 16.78 0.09
CA GLU A 331 53.55 17.29 0.57
C GLU A 331 53.58 17.43 2.08
N GLU A 332 54.69 16.96 2.65
CA GLU A 332 55.03 17.03 4.06
C GLU A 332 56.09 18.12 4.24
N GLY A 333 55.77 19.15 5.02
CA GLY A 333 56.72 20.13 5.54
C GLY A 333 56.78 20.01 7.06
N GLY A 334 57.72 19.21 7.58
CA GLY A 334 58.08 19.14 8.99
C GLY A 334 58.75 20.45 9.48
N GLY A 335 58.92 20.71 10.77
CA GLY A 335 58.58 19.98 11.97
C GLY A 335 59.00 20.83 13.18
N ALA A 336 58.58 20.45 14.39
CA ALA A 336 59.27 20.86 15.62
C ALA A 336 58.85 19.95 16.78
N ARG A 337 59.86 19.43 17.47
CA ARG A 337 59.78 18.69 18.73
C ARG A 337 59.16 19.57 19.82
N PHE A 338 58.23 19.03 20.61
CA PHE A 338 58.18 19.32 22.05
C PHE A 338 57.46 18.19 22.79
N GLY A 339 58.14 17.61 23.76
CA GLY A 339 57.62 16.54 24.59
C GLY A 339 56.73 17.08 25.71
N PHE A 340 55.62 16.41 25.97
CA PHE A 340 55.02 16.36 27.30
C PHE A 340 54.44 14.98 27.57
N ARG A 341 54.92 14.37 28.66
CA ARG A 341 54.29 13.23 29.33
C ARG A 341 52.87 13.65 29.77
N ARG A 342 51.84 12.90 29.39
CA ARG A 342 50.53 12.97 30.04
C ARG A 342 49.90 11.59 30.17
N ALA A 343 49.17 11.44 31.27
CA ALA A 343 48.81 10.22 31.97
C ALA A 343 48.02 9.18 31.15
N LYS A 344 48.20 7.91 31.56
CA LYS A 344 47.35 6.78 31.19
C LYS A 344 45.92 7.00 31.70
N THR A 345 45.02 7.44 30.83
CA THR A 345 43.57 7.27 31.03
C THR A 345 43.14 6.02 30.26
N LYS A 346 42.52 5.07 30.97
CA LYS A 346 41.95 3.85 30.39
C LYS A 346 40.78 4.22 29.49
N THR A 347 41.04 4.48 28.22
CA THR A 347 40.01 4.61 27.19
C THR A 347 39.50 3.21 26.86
N ALA A 348 38.23 2.99 27.13
CA ALA A 348 37.50 1.77 26.80
C ALA A 348 37.79 1.36 25.34
N THR A 349 38.15 0.09 25.18
CA THR A 349 38.40 -0.57 23.90
C THR A 349 37.12 -0.51 23.07
N PHE A 350 36.99 0.51 22.23
CA PHE A 350 36.01 0.49 21.14
C PHE A 350 36.43 -0.64 20.21
N GLY A 351 35.65 -1.73 20.23
CA GLY A 351 35.86 -2.90 19.40
C GLY A 351 35.95 -2.53 17.91
N PRO A 352 36.57 -3.40 17.10
CA PRO A 352 36.90 -3.07 15.72
C PRO A 352 35.64 -2.68 14.94
N ARG A 353 35.68 -1.49 14.31
CA ARG A 353 34.73 -1.07 13.27
C ARG A 353 34.70 -2.18 12.22
N ARG A 354 33.65 -3.00 12.23
CA ARG A 354 33.38 -3.98 11.16
C ARG A 354 33.25 -3.20 9.86
N SER A 355 34.28 -3.27 9.02
CA SER A 355 34.18 -2.89 7.61
C SER A 355 33.05 -3.72 7.00
N SER A 356 32.01 -3.04 6.54
CA SER A 356 30.89 -3.66 5.86
C SER A 356 31.38 -4.15 4.50
N PHE A 357 31.90 -5.39 4.44
CA PHE A 357 32.02 -6.11 3.18
C PHE A 357 30.63 -6.14 2.54
N VAL A 358 30.41 -5.32 1.52
CA VAL A 358 29.22 -5.35 0.70
C VAL A 358 29.28 -6.68 -0.05
N ARG A 359 28.59 -7.68 0.51
CA ARG A 359 28.47 -9.03 -0.05
C ARG A 359 27.85 -8.87 -1.45
N ALA A 360 28.53 -9.34 -2.48
CA ALA A 360 28.06 -9.24 -3.86
C ALA A 360 27.23 -10.47 -4.27
N SER A 361 26.16 -10.26 -5.04
CA SER A 361 25.48 -11.33 -5.77
C SER A 361 26.37 -11.85 -6.88
N ARG A 362 26.10 -13.07 -7.37
CA ARG A 362 26.67 -13.52 -8.65
C ARG A 362 26.09 -12.66 -9.76
N ASP A 363 26.95 -11.94 -10.44
CA ASP A 363 26.57 -11.08 -11.56
C ASP A 363 26.95 -11.77 -12.87
N PHE A 364 26.11 -11.62 -13.89
CA PHE A 364 26.36 -12.08 -15.25
C PHE A 364 26.24 -10.89 -16.19
N ARG A 365 27.34 -10.54 -16.86
CA ARG A 365 27.42 -9.36 -17.75
C ARG A 365 26.94 -8.07 -17.09
N GLY A 366 27.29 -7.84 -15.83
CA GLY A 366 26.93 -6.63 -15.07
C GLY A 366 25.49 -6.61 -14.54
N VAL A 367 24.73 -7.69 -14.71
CA VAL A 367 23.36 -7.83 -14.22
C VAL A 367 23.28 -8.94 -13.17
N PRO A 368 22.54 -8.75 -12.05
CA PRO A 368 22.37 -9.81 -11.06
C PRO A 368 21.74 -11.06 -11.70
N MET A 369 22.31 -12.24 -11.44
CA MET A 369 21.84 -13.51 -12.04
C MET A 369 20.33 -13.76 -11.84
N GLY A 370 19.77 -13.37 -10.70
CA GLY A 370 18.34 -13.53 -10.43
C GLY A 370 17.45 -12.66 -11.33
N PHE A 371 17.92 -11.46 -11.69
CA PHE A 371 17.22 -10.61 -12.64
C PHE A 371 17.34 -11.16 -14.07
N ALA A 372 18.53 -11.64 -14.46
CA ALA A 372 18.74 -12.27 -15.76
C ALA A 372 17.83 -13.50 -15.97
N VAL A 373 17.72 -14.36 -14.96
CA VAL A 373 16.77 -15.50 -14.97
C VAL A 373 15.34 -14.99 -15.15
N THR A 374 14.97 -13.90 -14.48
CA THR A 374 13.61 -13.35 -14.62
C THR A 374 13.33 -12.80 -16.00
N MET A 375 14.31 -12.14 -16.64
CA MET A 375 14.18 -11.71 -18.04
C MET A 375 13.93 -12.90 -18.96
N VAL A 376 14.76 -13.94 -18.87
CA VAL A 376 14.63 -15.14 -19.71
C VAL A 376 13.29 -15.82 -19.48
N VAL A 377 12.87 -15.98 -18.22
CA VAL A 377 11.57 -16.56 -17.89
C VAL A 377 10.44 -15.72 -18.47
N CYS A 378 10.47 -14.39 -18.36
CA CYS A 378 9.40 -13.54 -18.91
C CYS A 378 9.31 -13.62 -20.45
N ILE A 379 10.45 -13.70 -21.15
CA ILE A 379 10.48 -13.88 -22.62
C ILE A 379 9.86 -15.23 -22.99
N VAL A 380 10.36 -16.32 -22.40
CA VAL A 380 9.85 -17.67 -22.68
C VAL A 380 8.37 -17.77 -22.31
N HIS A 381 7.97 -17.21 -21.17
CA HIS A 381 6.59 -17.20 -20.72
C HIS A 381 5.66 -16.49 -21.70
N SER A 382 6.07 -15.34 -22.24
CA SER A 382 5.29 -14.60 -23.24
C SER A 382 5.09 -15.40 -24.52
N VAL A 383 6.14 -16.09 -24.99
CA VAL A 383 6.05 -16.98 -26.17
C VAL A 383 5.11 -18.16 -25.88
N LEU A 384 5.22 -18.79 -24.71
CA LEU A 384 4.36 -19.92 -24.34
C LEU A 384 2.89 -19.49 -24.20
N TRP A 385 2.60 -18.31 -23.67
CA TRP A 385 1.24 -17.77 -23.64
C TRP A 385 0.69 -17.43 -25.02
N LEU A 386 1.54 -16.93 -25.93
CA LEU A 386 1.14 -16.71 -27.32
C LEU A 386 0.78 -18.03 -28.01
N LEU A 387 1.61 -19.07 -27.85
CA LEU A 387 1.31 -20.41 -28.36
C LEU A 387 0.01 -20.96 -27.76
N LEU A 388 -0.19 -20.79 -26.45
CA LEU A 388 -1.43 -21.19 -25.79
C LEU A 388 -2.65 -20.45 -26.37
N LEU A 389 -2.54 -19.15 -26.66
CA LEU A 389 -3.62 -18.39 -27.28
C LEU A 389 -3.93 -18.86 -28.71
N ILE A 390 -2.91 -19.20 -29.50
CA ILE A 390 -3.11 -19.82 -30.82
C ILE A 390 -3.84 -21.16 -30.69
N THR A 391 -3.48 -21.99 -29.70
CA THR A 391 -4.20 -23.25 -29.46
C THR A 391 -5.66 -23.03 -29.08
N VAL A 392 -5.96 -22.00 -28.27
CA VAL A 392 -7.34 -21.64 -27.92
C VAL A 392 -8.14 -21.20 -29.14
N ALA A 393 -7.54 -20.38 -30.03
CA ALA A 393 -8.19 -19.95 -31.26
C ALA A 393 -8.47 -21.10 -32.24
N ALA A 394 -7.69 -22.19 -32.16
CA ALA A 394 -7.90 -23.39 -32.95
C ALA A 394 -9.01 -24.31 -32.41
N LEU A 395 -9.48 -24.13 -31.17
CA LEU A 395 -10.55 -24.92 -30.59
C LEU A 395 -11.90 -24.53 -31.18
N LYS A 396 -12.55 -25.48 -31.87
CA LYS A 396 -13.88 -25.29 -32.48
C LYS A 396 -15.02 -25.93 -31.69
N ALA A 397 -14.71 -26.88 -30.81
CA ALA A 397 -15.68 -27.59 -29.99
C ALA A 397 -15.50 -27.23 -28.51
N ASN A 398 -16.58 -27.38 -27.71
CA ASN A 398 -16.52 -27.32 -26.24
C ASN A 398 -15.89 -26.06 -25.63
N THR A 399 -15.88 -24.95 -26.37
CA THR A 399 -15.29 -23.67 -25.97
C THR A 399 -15.95 -23.07 -24.72
N TRP A 400 -17.21 -23.44 -24.44
CA TRP A 400 -17.93 -23.00 -23.24
C TRP A 400 -17.29 -23.47 -21.93
N TYR A 401 -16.69 -24.67 -21.92
CA TYR A 401 -15.95 -25.17 -20.76
C TYR A 401 -14.72 -24.31 -20.49
N LEU A 402 -14.05 -23.85 -21.55
CA LEU A 402 -12.90 -22.96 -21.42
C LEU A 402 -13.32 -21.57 -20.91
N VAL A 403 -14.46 -21.04 -21.37
CA VAL A 403 -15.03 -19.79 -20.83
C VAL A 403 -15.37 -19.95 -19.35
N ALA A 404 -16.01 -21.04 -18.95
CA ALA A 404 -16.35 -21.31 -17.55
C ALA A 404 -15.10 -21.38 -16.67
N VAL A 405 -14.08 -22.11 -17.10
CA VAL A 405 -12.78 -22.23 -16.40
C VAL A 405 -12.10 -20.86 -16.30
N GLY A 406 -11.97 -20.13 -17.41
CA GLY A 406 -11.30 -18.83 -17.45
C GLY A 406 -12.04 -17.75 -16.66
N GLY A 407 -13.37 -17.74 -16.70
CA GLY A 407 -14.23 -16.84 -15.93
C GLY A 407 -14.16 -17.10 -14.42
N LEU A 408 -14.22 -18.38 -14.01
CA LEU A 408 -14.05 -18.77 -12.61
C LEU A 408 -12.70 -18.31 -12.07
N GLY A 409 -11.63 -18.51 -12.84
CA GLY A 409 -10.29 -18.05 -12.48
C GLY A 409 -10.19 -16.54 -12.41
N MET A 410 -10.85 -15.80 -13.32
CA MET A 410 -10.85 -14.35 -13.29
C MET A 410 -11.55 -13.80 -12.05
N PHE A 411 -12.70 -14.35 -11.68
CA PHE A 411 -13.41 -13.96 -10.47
C PHE A 411 -12.57 -14.22 -9.22
N GLN A 412 -11.94 -15.39 -9.15
CA GLN A 412 -11.02 -15.75 -8.07
C GLN A 412 -9.83 -14.78 -7.97
N ASN A 413 -9.21 -14.46 -9.11
CA ASN A 413 -8.10 -13.52 -9.19
C ASN A 413 -8.53 -12.09 -8.79
N ALA A 414 -9.72 -11.64 -9.17
CA ALA A 414 -10.28 -10.36 -8.78
C ALA A 414 -10.50 -10.26 -7.26
N VAL A 415 -11.08 -11.31 -6.67
CA VAL A 415 -11.23 -11.40 -5.22
C VAL A 415 -9.85 -11.34 -4.56
N LEU A 416 -8.89 -12.14 -5.03
CA LEU A 416 -7.51 -12.11 -4.51
C LEU A 416 -6.87 -10.73 -4.63
N ALA A 417 -7.05 -10.02 -5.74
CA ALA A 417 -6.52 -8.67 -5.95
C ALA A 417 -7.14 -7.63 -5.00
N ALA A 418 -8.41 -7.83 -4.58
CA ALA A 418 -9.13 -6.92 -3.70
C ALA A 418 -8.97 -7.23 -2.19
N MET A 419 -8.69 -8.50 -1.83
CA MET A 419 -8.63 -8.97 -0.44
C MET A 419 -7.76 -8.09 0.47
N THR A 420 -8.20 -7.91 1.71
CA THR A 420 -7.43 -7.27 2.78
C THR A 420 -6.66 -8.29 3.59
N ARG A 421 -5.39 -8.01 3.92
CA ARG A 421 -4.54 -8.92 4.69
C ARG A 421 -3.91 -8.19 5.87
N PRO A 422 -3.83 -8.83 7.06
CA PRO A 422 -3.11 -8.25 8.17
C PRO A 422 -1.62 -8.12 7.84
N PRO A 423 -0.91 -7.15 8.45
CA PRO A 423 0.50 -6.88 8.18
C PRO A 423 1.39 -8.10 8.43
N ASP A 424 1.01 -8.97 9.38
CA ASP A 424 1.70 -10.23 9.68
C ASP A 424 1.83 -11.15 8.45
N ARG A 425 0.82 -11.15 7.57
CA ARG A 425 0.83 -11.95 6.33
C ARG A 425 1.77 -11.38 5.29
N ARG A 426 2.19 -10.12 5.41
CA ARG A 426 3.18 -9.47 4.55
C ARG A 426 4.59 -9.61 5.13
N GLY A 427 4.74 -10.09 6.37
CA GLY A 427 6.01 -10.30 7.05
C GLY A 427 6.34 -9.24 8.11
N LEU A 428 5.45 -8.27 8.34
CA LEU A 428 5.58 -7.24 9.36
C LEU A 428 4.68 -7.59 10.55
N PHE A 429 5.27 -8.11 11.63
CA PHE A 429 4.51 -8.53 12.81
C PHE A 429 4.33 -7.35 13.77
N LEU A 430 3.09 -6.95 13.98
CA LEU A 430 2.75 -5.75 14.76
C LEU A 430 1.80 -6.09 15.89
N LYS A 431 2.10 -5.57 17.09
CA LYS A 431 1.20 -5.62 18.25
C LYS A 431 0.66 -4.22 18.48
N ARG A 432 -0.67 -4.07 18.49
CA ARG A 432 -1.31 -2.78 18.86
C ARG A 432 -1.06 -2.52 20.35
N VAL A 433 -0.54 -1.33 20.67
CA VAL A 433 -0.19 -0.90 22.03
C VAL A 433 -1.12 0.20 22.51
N ASP A 434 -1.42 1.14 21.63
CA ASP A 434 -2.22 2.30 21.97
C ASP A 434 -3.09 2.74 20.79
N GLU A 435 -4.16 3.44 21.12
CA GLU A 435 -5.16 3.94 20.18
C GLU A 435 -5.72 5.27 20.69
N ILE A 436 -5.54 6.32 19.88
CA ILE A 436 -5.98 7.68 20.15
C ILE A 436 -7.08 7.99 19.14
N VAL A 437 -8.29 8.23 19.62
CA VAL A 437 -9.43 8.61 18.78
C VAL A 437 -9.95 9.93 19.28
N THR A 438 -9.86 10.97 18.45
CA THR A 438 -10.28 12.33 18.82
C THR A 438 -11.17 12.94 17.75
N ARG A 439 -11.98 13.92 18.14
CA ARG A 439 -12.91 14.63 17.25
C ARG A 439 -12.20 15.69 16.39
N LYS A 440 -11.12 16.28 16.90
CA LYS A 440 -10.28 17.24 16.16
C LYS A 440 -8.90 16.63 15.89
N VAL A 441 -8.37 16.89 14.70
CA VAL A 441 -7.03 16.40 14.31
C VAL A 441 -5.95 16.93 15.26
N MET A 442 -6.00 18.23 15.57
CA MET A 442 -5.04 18.87 16.49
C MET A 442 -5.03 18.18 17.86
N ASP A 443 -6.20 17.90 18.43
CA ASP A 443 -6.33 17.19 19.71
C ASP A 443 -5.63 15.83 19.68
N GLY A 444 -5.75 15.09 18.57
CA GLY A 444 -5.11 13.78 18.43
C GLY A 444 -3.59 13.86 18.29
N LEU A 445 -3.09 14.85 17.53
CA LEU A 445 -1.64 15.07 17.41
C LEU A 445 -1.03 15.52 18.74
N MET A 446 -1.71 16.41 19.47
CA MET A 446 -1.33 16.85 20.80
C MET A 446 -1.34 15.69 21.81
N ASP A 447 -2.34 14.80 21.75
CA ASP A 447 -2.39 13.61 22.60
C ASP A 447 -1.27 12.61 22.26
N LEU A 448 -0.89 12.49 20.98
CA LEU A 448 0.24 11.68 20.54
C LEU A 448 1.58 12.27 21.04
N GLU A 449 1.73 13.58 20.97
CA GLU A 449 2.90 14.29 21.49
C GLU A 449 2.99 14.20 23.01
N ALA A 450 1.87 14.36 23.72
CA ALA A 450 1.82 14.22 25.16
C ALA A 450 2.31 12.82 25.57
N GLU A 451 1.66 11.76 25.10
CA GLU A 451 1.96 10.38 25.56
C GLU A 451 3.29 9.83 25.02
N HIS A 452 3.64 10.12 23.76
CA HIS A 452 4.77 9.46 23.07
C HIS A 452 5.86 10.41 22.55
N GLY A 453 5.61 11.73 22.46
CA GLY A 453 6.56 12.70 21.92
C GLY A 453 6.75 12.62 20.39
N TRP A 454 5.73 12.18 19.66
CA TRP A 454 5.81 11.93 18.20
C TRP A 454 4.80 12.74 17.36
N GLY A 455 4.13 13.73 17.95
CA GLY A 455 3.12 14.53 17.26
C GLY A 455 3.71 15.65 16.40
N THR A 456 4.83 16.24 16.83
CA THR A 456 5.43 17.43 16.19
C THR A 456 5.69 17.25 14.68
N PRO A 457 6.31 16.16 14.19
CA PRO A 457 6.60 15.99 12.76
C PRO A 457 5.35 15.90 11.86
N LEU A 458 4.20 15.54 12.43
CA LEU A 458 2.96 15.37 11.68
C LEU A 458 2.19 16.69 11.50
N VAL A 459 2.46 17.70 12.34
CA VAL A 459 1.74 18.99 12.32
C VAL A 459 1.84 19.63 10.94
N GLY A 460 3.02 19.68 10.35
CA GLY A 460 3.23 20.32 9.04
C GLY A 460 2.50 19.64 7.87
N GLU A 461 2.16 18.35 7.98
CA GLU A 461 1.39 17.65 6.93
C GLU A 461 -0.12 17.93 7.05
N PHE A 462 -0.66 17.91 8.27
CA PHE A 462 -2.10 18.13 8.48
C PHE A 462 -2.48 19.60 8.53
N PHE A 463 -1.54 20.47 8.92
CA PHE A 463 -1.71 21.92 9.05
C PHE A 463 -0.59 22.64 8.30
N SER A 464 -0.77 22.80 7.00
CA SER A 464 0.17 23.56 6.15
C SER A 464 0.04 25.08 6.28
N GLY A 465 -0.98 25.55 7.00
CA GLY A 465 -1.24 26.97 7.26
C GLY A 465 -0.67 27.47 8.59
N LYS A 466 -1.02 28.70 8.96
CA LYS A 466 -0.68 29.25 10.28
C LYS A 466 -1.51 28.57 11.36
N LEU A 467 -0.84 28.14 12.43
CA LEU A 467 -1.50 27.64 13.62
C LEU A 467 -2.22 28.78 14.35
N GLN A 468 -3.27 28.45 15.10
CA GLN A 468 -3.89 29.44 15.97
C GLN A 468 -2.93 29.81 17.11
N PRO A 469 -2.99 31.04 17.66
CA PRO A 469 -2.08 31.45 18.74
C PRO A 469 -2.07 30.50 19.94
N ALA A 470 -3.24 29.96 20.31
CA ALA A 470 -3.36 28.98 21.39
C ALA A 470 -2.75 27.61 21.05
N GLU A 471 -2.73 27.22 19.77
CA GLU A 471 -2.10 25.98 19.31
C GLU A 471 -0.58 26.16 19.24
N GLU A 472 -0.12 27.31 18.74
CA GLU A 472 1.30 27.69 18.72
C GLU A 472 1.89 27.76 20.12
N ALA A 473 1.17 28.36 21.08
CA ALA A 473 1.56 28.36 22.50
C ALA A 473 1.69 26.93 23.07
N TRP A 474 0.77 26.02 22.70
CA TRP A 474 0.80 24.62 23.14
C TRP A 474 2.03 23.88 22.62
N TRP A 475 2.35 24.02 21.32
CA TRP A 475 3.56 23.44 20.72
C TRP A 475 4.84 24.12 21.22
N GLY A 476 4.76 25.40 21.62
CA GLY A 476 5.83 26.16 22.26
C GLY A 476 6.09 25.79 23.74
N GLY A 477 5.22 24.96 24.34
CA GLY A 477 5.39 24.42 25.69
C GLY A 477 4.32 24.84 26.70
N ASP A 478 3.53 25.88 26.42
CA ASP A 478 2.41 26.28 27.29
C ASP A 478 1.15 25.46 26.96
N ARG A 479 1.05 24.28 27.59
CA ARG A 479 -0.05 23.35 27.35
C ARG A 479 -1.34 23.68 28.13
N VAL A 480 -1.25 24.55 29.14
CA VAL A 480 -2.26 24.64 30.19
C VAL A 480 -3.56 25.28 29.67
N GLU A 481 -3.45 26.38 28.93
CA GLU A 481 -4.62 27.14 28.47
C GLU A 481 -5.47 26.37 27.46
N TYR A 482 -4.82 25.78 26.45
CA TYR A 482 -5.50 24.98 25.44
C TYR A 482 -6.20 23.76 26.06
N ASP A 483 -5.50 23.05 26.95
CA ASP A 483 -6.04 21.85 27.58
C ASP A 483 -7.21 22.17 28.52
N LYS A 484 -7.15 23.29 29.25
CA LYS A 484 -8.29 23.79 30.05
C LYS A 484 -9.50 24.07 29.16
N THR A 485 -9.28 24.70 28.00
CA THR A 485 -10.34 25.01 27.04
C THR A 485 -10.93 23.75 26.44
N ARG A 486 -10.08 22.78 26.06
CA ARG A 486 -10.51 21.47 25.57
C ARG A 486 -11.35 20.72 26.60
N ARG A 487 -10.94 20.73 27.88
CA ARG A 487 -11.66 20.06 28.96
C ARG A 487 -13.05 20.64 29.24
N LYS A 488 -13.28 21.93 28.96
CA LYS A 488 -14.60 22.55 29.06
C LYS A 488 -15.59 22.01 28.02
N ASP A 489 -15.10 21.50 26.89
CA ASP A 489 -15.92 20.92 25.84
C ASP A 489 -16.00 19.39 25.99
N PRO A 490 -17.12 18.83 26.46
CA PRO A 490 -17.26 17.39 26.69
C PRO A 490 -17.13 16.57 25.39
N THR A 491 -17.32 17.18 24.22
CA THR A 491 -17.26 16.47 22.93
C THR A 491 -15.84 16.21 22.45
N ARG A 492 -14.83 16.86 23.04
CA ARG A 492 -13.41 16.74 22.65
C ARG A 492 -12.62 15.75 23.49
N GLY A 493 -13.23 15.22 24.55
CA GLY A 493 -12.59 14.30 25.49
C GLY A 493 -11.54 14.98 26.37
N ILE A 494 -11.01 14.23 27.33
CA ILE A 494 -10.00 14.71 28.29
C ILE A 494 -8.62 14.68 27.61
N PRO A 495 -7.84 15.77 27.65
CA PRO A 495 -6.47 15.79 27.13
C PRO A 495 -5.60 14.74 27.82
N ARG A 496 -4.77 14.02 27.05
CA ARG A 496 -3.91 12.96 27.62
C ARG A 496 -2.83 13.49 28.57
N SER A 497 -2.44 14.75 28.45
CA SER A 497 -1.55 15.45 29.39
C SER A 497 -2.03 15.40 30.85
N TYR A 498 -3.34 15.25 31.09
CA TYR A 498 -3.95 15.15 32.43
C TYR A 498 -4.13 13.70 32.92
N LEU A 499 -3.92 12.69 32.06
CA LEU A 499 -4.06 11.29 32.45
C LEU A 499 -2.85 10.86 33.29
N ALA A 500 -3.10 10.16 34.40
CA ALA A 500 -2.15 9.91 35.49
C ALA A 500 -0.82 9.24 35.10
N LYS A 501 -0.73 8.65 33.91
CA LYS A 501 0.52 8.09 33.34
C LYS A 501 1.63 9.13 33.16
N HIS A 502 1.28 10.41 33.09
CA HIS A 502 2.21 11.54 33.04
C HIS A 502 2.77 11.99 34.39
N ARG A 503 2.14 11.61 35.52
CA ARG A 503 2.53 12.12 36.84
C ARG A 503 3.86 11.56 37.34
N SER A 504 4.30 10.42 36.81
CA SER A 504 5.55 9.75 37.20
C SER A 504 6.80 10.23 36.45
N LEU A 505 6.64 10.97 35.34
CA LEU A 505 7.76 11.49 34.53
C LEU A 505 8.05 12.98 34.80
N THR A 506 7.04 13.75 35.24
CA THR A 506 7.20 15.17 35.57
C THR A 506 7.54 15.41 37.05
N SER A 507 7.30 14.45 37.95
CA SER A 507 7.67 14.61 39.37
C SER A 507 9.17 14.47 39.65
N SER A 508 9.99 14.05 38.68
CA SER A 508 11.46 14.00 38.84
C SER A 508 12.16 15.31 38.46
N VAL A 509 11.42 16.32 38.01
CA VAL A 509 11.94 17.66 37.76
C VAL A 509 11.05 18.65 38.51
N ALA A 510 11.19 18.66 39.83
CA ALA A 510 10.68 19.76 40.64
C ALA A 510 11.68 20.94 40.53
N PRO A 511 11.23 22.18 40.33
CA PRO A 511 12.11 23.35 40.40
C PRO A 511 12.61 23.52 41.85
N GLU A 512 13.88 23.87 42.02
CA GLU A 512 14.47 24.19 43.32
C GLU A 512 13.63 25.25 44.06
N PRO A 513 13.41 25.09 45.37
CA PRO A 513 12.73 26.11 46.16
C PRO A 513 13.64 27.34 46.30
N VAL A 514 13.11 28.48 45.85
CA VAL A 514 13.69 29.81 46.10
C VAL A 514 13.75 30.04 47.62
N PRO A 515 14.91 30.38 48.21
CA PRO A 515 15.00 30.63 49.63
C PRO A 515 14.29 31.95 49.97
N SER A 516 13.24 31.85 50.79
CA SER A 516 12.57 32.97 51.44
C SER A 516 13.46 33.52 52.57
N GLY A 517 14.14 34.63 52.33
CA GLY A 517 14.81 35.43 53.35
C GLY A 517 14.04 36.72 53.61
N SER A 518 13.31 36.78 54.71
CA SER A 518 12.69 38.00 55.25
C SER A 518 13.75 38.98 55.81
N PRO A 519 13.48 40.31 55.79
CA PRO A 519 14.47 41.34 56.09
C PRO A 519 14.60 41.58 57.60
N GLY A 520 15.84 41.77 58.06
CA GLY A 520 16.21 42.18 59.42
C GLY A 520 17.45 43.09 59.39
N PRO A 521 17.70 43.88 60.44
CA PRO A 521 17.73 45.34 60.33
C PRO A 521 19.10 45.97 60.09
N VAL A 522 19.02 47.20 59.60
CA VAL A 522 20.07 48.19 59.38
C VAL A 522 20.94 48.40 60.62
N GLU A 523 22.26 48.29 60.44
CA GLU A 523 23.24 48.84 61.37
C GLU A 523 24.24 49.71 60.57
N MET A 524 24.21 51.01 60.87
CA MET A 524 25.13 52.01 60.34
C MET A 524 26.46 51.93 61.11
N THR A 525 27.57 51.68 60.41
CA THR A 525 28.88 52.21 60.79
C THR A 525 29.69 52.52 59.55
N GLY A 526 29.94 53.80 59.31
CA GLY A 526 30.83 54.27 58.25
C GLY A 526 32.30 54.15 58.63
N ALA A 527 33.18 54.13 57.63
CA ALA A 527 34.42 54.91 57.57
C ALA A 527 35.19 54.61 56.27
N THR A 528 35.28 55.65 55.42
CA THR A 528 36.49 56.13 54.70
C THR A 528 37.30 55.19 53.81
N GLY A 529 37.45 55.56 52.53
CA GLY A 529 38.64 55.23 51.74
C GLY A 529 38.42 55.07 50.23
N ALA A 530 38.29 56.19 49.50
CA ALA A 530 38.67 56.26 48.08
C ALA A 530 40.08 56.88 48.00
N PRO A 531 40.76 56.98 46.83
CA PRO A 531 40.44 56.48 45.48
C PRO A 531 41.63 55.72 44.84
N THR A 532 41.53 55.32 43.56
CA THR A 532 42.52 55.51 42.46
C THR A 532 42.26 54.45 41.35
N THR A 533 41.58 54.78 40.25
CA THR A 533 42.08 55.21 38.91
C THR A 533 42.52 54.06 37.98
N THR A 534 41.71 53.87 36.92
CA THR A 534 42.07 53.65 35.49
C THR A 534 42.71 52.36 34.95
N LEU A 535 42.19 52.02 33.75
CA LEU A 535 42.83 51.42 32.56
C LEU A 535 43.02 49.90 32.51
N SER A 536 42.16 49.21 31.76
CA SER A 536 42.43 48.72 30.39
C SER A 536 41.17 48.19 29.73
#